data_AF-A0A2X1PNT8-F1
#
_entry.id   AF-A0A2X1PNT8-F1
#
_cell.length_a   1.000
_cell.length_b   1.000
_cell.length_c   1.000
_cell.angle_alpha   90.00
_cell.angle_beta   90.00
_cell.angle_gamma   90.00
#
_symmetry.space_group_name_H-M   'P 1'
#
loop_
_entity.id
_entity.type
_entity.pdbx_description
1 polymer ?
#
loop_
_entity_poly.entity_id
_entity_poly.type
_entity_poly.pdbx_seq_one_letter_code
_entity_poly.pdbx_strand_id
1 'polypeptide(L)' 'MILPLRKRWREHLAQKGDKWALALEKGKLLVAINQTLMPLESAVKNGDEIAFFPPVTGG' A
#
# COMPACT_ATOMS: atom_id res chain seq x y z
N MET A 1 18.32 -7.09 -1.64
CA MET A 1 17.34 -7.81 -0.81
C MET A 1 15.95 -7.38 -1.23
N ILE A 2 15.16 -8.26 -1.84
CA ILE A 2 13.79 -7.97 -2.27
C ILE A 2 12.88 -8.32 -1.09
N LEU A 3 12.10 -7.36 -0.60
CA LEU A 3 11.16 -7.58 0.49
C LEU A 3 9.76 -7.78 -0.11
N PRO A 4 9.05 -8.87 0.23
CA PRO A 4 7.67 -9.00 -0.21
C PRO A 4 6.78 -7.99 0.53
N LEU A 5 6.06 -7.16 -0.24
CA LEU A 5 5.18 -6.07 0.25
C LEU A 5 4.03 -6.56 1.15
N ARG A 6 3.70 -7.85 1.11
CA ARG A 6 2.32 -8.33 1.24
C ARG A 6 1.63 -8.25 2.60
N LYS A 7 2.33 -8.25 3.74
CA LYS A 7 1.62 -8.34 5.04
C LYS A 7 2.05 -7.33 6.07
N ARG A 8 3.34 -7.26 6.38
CA ARG A 8 3.78 -6.52 7.56
C ARG A 8 3.38 -5.05 7.55
N TRP A 9 3.51 -4.35 6.42
CA TRP A 9 3.39 -2.90 6.41
C TRP A 9 1.93 -2.46 6.39
N ARG A 10 1.12 -3.05 5.51
CA ARG A 10 -0.32 -2.76 5.45
C ARG A 10 -1.04 -3.15 6.74
N GLU A 11 -0.77 -4.35 7.28
CA GLU A 11 -1.39 -4.79 8.54
C GLU A 11 -0.93 -3.93 9.72
N HIS A 12 0.36 -3.54 9.75
CA HIS A 12 0.88 -2.65 10.79
C HIS A 12 0.30 -1.23 10.71
N LEU A 13 0.14 -0.67 9.52
CA LEU A 13 -0.45 0.65 9.34
C LEU A 13 -1.96 0.63 9.61
N ALA A 14 -2.67 -0.44 9.24
CA ALA A 14 -4.09 -0.60 9.54
C ALA A 14 -4.39 -0.64 11.05
N GLN A 15 -3.42 -1.07 11.87
CA GLN A 15 -3.54 -1.06 13.34
C GLN A 15 -3.41 0.34 13.97
N LYS A 16 -3.11 1.40 13.19
CA LYS A 16 -3.00 2.77 13.72
C LYS A 16 -4.35 3.44 14.01
N GLY A 17 -5.47 2.77 13.70
CA GLY A 17 -6.83 3.19 14.04
C GLY A 17 -7.80 3.02 12.88
N ASP A 18 -9.09 3.23 13.16
CA ASP A 18 -10.18 2.87 12.25
C ASP A 18 -10.11 3.56 10.88
N LYS A 19 -9.66 4.82 10.84
CA LYS A 19 -9.45 5.56 9.59
C LYS A 19 -8.36 4.93 8.72
N TRP A 20 -7.28 4.43 9.34
CA TRP A 20 -6.21 3.73 8.64
C TRP A 20 -6.66 2.36 8.16
N ALA A 21 -7.41 1.63 8.99
CA ALA A 21 -7.99 0.33 8.62
C ALA A 21 -8.92 0.45 7.40
N LEU A 22 -9.79 1.48 7.39
CA LEU A 22 -10.70 1.76 6.28
C LEU A 22 -9.96 2.15 5.00
N ALA A 23 -8.96 3.04 5.09
CA ALA A 23 -8.20 3.50 3.94
C ALA A 23 -7.31 2.41 3.31
N LEU A 24 -6.90 1.40 4.09
CA LEU A 24 -6.02 0.31 3.68
C LEU A 24 -6.78 -0.99 3.37
N GLU A 25 -8.10 -0.91 3.17
CA GLU A 25 -8.92 -2.06 2.83
C GLU A 25 -8.53 -2.65 1.46
N LYS A 26 -8.29 -3.96 1.43
CA LYS A 26 -7.55 -4.64 0.37
C LYS A 26 -8.22 -4.55 -1.01
N GLY A 27 -9.55 -4.42 -1.07
CA GLY A 27 -10.30 -4.43 -2.32
C GLY A 27 -10.21 -3.14 -3.13
N LYS A 28 -9.64 -2.07 -2.56
CA LYS A 28 -9.74 -0.72 -3.10
C LYS A 28 -8.44 0.10 -3.02
N LEU A 29 -7.41 -0.46 -2.40
CA LEU A 29 -6.14 0.21 -2.15
C LEU A 29 -5.23 0.17 -3.38
N LEU A 30 -4.79 1.34 -3.84
CA LEU A 30 -3.75 1.47 -4.85
C LEU A 30 -2.38 1.65 -4.19
N VAL A 31 -1.33 1.16 -4.85
CA VAL A 31 0.05 1.38 -4.39
C VAL A 31 0.90 1.95 -5.52
N ALA A 32 1.77 2.89 -5.19
CA ALA A 32 2.84 3.35 -6.06
C ALA A 32 4.20 3.02 -5.45
N ILE A 33 5.12 2.57 -6.30
CA ILE A 33 6.53 2.36 -5.97
C ILE A 33 7.32 3.32 -6.87
N ASN A 34 8.13 4.19 -6.28
CA ASN A 34 8.91 5.20 -7.01
C ASN A 34 8.04 5.98 -8.02
N GLN A 35 6.94 6.56 -7.52
CA GLN A 35 5.96 7.37 -8.27
C GLN A 35 5.21 6.64 -9.41
N THR A 36 5.32 5.31 -9.50
CA THR A 36 4.64 4.50 -10.52
C THR A 36 3.62 3.57 -9.89
N LEU A 37 2.38 3.55 -10.39
CA LEU A 37 1.34 2.63 -9.91
C LEU A 37 1.69 1.18 -10.23
N MET A 38 1.63 0.32 -9.23
CA MET A 38 2.03 -1.08 -9.32
C MET A 38 0.97 -1.98 -8.68
N PRO A 39 0.86 -3.25 -9.09
CA PRO A 39 0.09 -4.25 -8.34
C PRO A 39 0.56 -4.37 -6.89
N LEU A 40 -0.36 -4.67 -5.96
CA LEU A 40 -0.04 -4.85 -4.53
C LEU A 40 0.96 -6.00 -4.28
N GLU A 41 1.06 -6.94 -5.22
CA GLU A 41 1.98 -8.07 -5.17
C GLU A 41 3.40 -7.72 -5.65
N SER A 42 3.62 -6.49 -6.09
CA SER A 42 4.91 -6.06 -6.65
C SER A 42 6.04 -6.13 -5.62
N ALA A 43 7.20 -6.56 -6.10
CA ALA A 43 8.41 -6.63 -5.31
C ALA A 43 8.91 -5.22 -4.95
N VAL A 44 9.33 -5.01 -3.70
CA VAL A 44 10.02 -3.79 -3.26
C VAL A 44 11.45 -4.08 -2.87
N LYS A 45 12.29 -3.07 -3.06
CA LYS A 45 13.72 -3.07 -2.74
C LYS A 45 13.96 -2.08 -1.60
N ASN A 46 15.08 -2.28 -0.91
CA ASN A 46 15.52 -1.30 0.08
C ASN A 46 15.81 0.03 -0.62
N GLY A 47 15.29 1.13 -0.07
CA GLY A 47 15.38 2.47 -0.66
C GLY A 47 14.23 2.86 -1.60
N ASP A 48 13.29 1.96 -1.89
CA ASP A 48 12.10 2.32 -2.67
C ASP A 48 11.15 3.23 -1.86
N GLU A 49 10.64 4.27 -2.52
CA GLU A 49 9.56 5.09 -1.99
C GLU A 49 8.21 4.42 -2.26
N ILE A 50 7.38 4.28 -1.23
CA ILE A 50 6.09 3.58 -1.31
C ILE A 50 4.98 4.52 -0.86
N ALA A 51 3.97 4.71 -1.72
CA ALA A 51 2.76 5.46 -1.41
C ALA A 51 1.52 4.57 -1.51
N PHE A 52 0.61 4.70 -0.55
CA PHE A 52 -0.69 4.04 -0.54
C PHE A 52 -1.78 5.07 -0.82
N PHE A 53 -2.65 4.79 -1.77
CA PHE A 53 -3.78 5.65 -2.10
C PHE A 53 -5.10 4.92 -1.81
N PRO A 54 -6.06 5.59 -1.17
CA PRO A 54 -7.41 5.06 -1.06
C PRO A 54 -8.03 4.88 -2.45
N PRO A 55 -9.15 4.14 -2.55
CA PRO A 55 -9.93 4.07 -3.78
C PRO A 55 -10.19 5.46 -4.36
N VAL A 56 -9.77 5.66 -5.60
CA VAL A 56 -10.07 6.90 -6.32
C VAL A 56 -11.53 6.83 -6.73
N THR A 57 -12.39 7.54 -6.00
CA THR A 57 -13.77 7.80 -6.44
C THR A 57 -13.72 8.98 -7.41
N GLY A 58 -13.31 8.73 -8.65
CA GLY A 58 -13.39 9.74 -9.69
C GLY A 58 -14.83 10.20 -9.90
N GLY A 59 -15.01 11.50 -10.12
CA GLY A 59 -16.14 12.04 -10.87
C GLY A 59 -15.92 11.89 -12.37
#